data_AF-U2XWT8-F1
#
_entry.id   AF-U2XWT8-F1
#
_cell.length_a   1.000
_cell.length_b   1.000
_cell.length_c   1.000
_cell.angle_alpha   90.00
_cell.angle_beta   90.00
_cell.angle_gamma   90.00
#
_symmetry.space_group_name_H-M   'P 1'
#
loop_
_entity.id
_entity.type
_entity.pdbx_description
1 polymer ?
#
loop_
_entity_poly.entity_id
_entity_poly.type
_entity_poly.pdbx_seq_one_letter_code
_entity_poly.pdbx_strand_id
1 'polypeptide(L)'
;MIRFSTSPVTPYTVGRKPLRLRFLIMPFCLALLGSYLTYHALQGERGYFAWGALSEKRADKDKELLALQSANAELLARIGLLSGPNPDPDYLDERVRDVLGFSAAGETVILLPSAD
;
A
#
# COMPACT_ATOMS: atom_id res chain seq x y z
N MET A 1 -25.18 17.90 -91.21
CA MET A 1 -23.79 17.50 -90.90
C MET A 1 -23.47 17.93 -89.49
N ILE A 2 -23.42 16.99 -88.53
CA ILE A 2 -23.12 17.30 -87.13
C ILE A 2 -21.70 16.83 -86.85
N ARG A 3 -20.82 17.77 -86.48
CA ARG A 3 -19.41 17.52 -86.17
C ARG A 3 -19.28 17.34 -84.67
N PHE A 4 -18.98 16.13 -84.22
CA PHE A 4 -18.67 15.84 -82.82
C PHE A 4 -17.29 16.42 -82.49
N SER A 5 -17.27 17.41 -81.59
CA SER A 5 -16.05 17.98 -81.01
C SER A 5 -15.60 17.08 -79.85
N THR A 6 -14.57 16.28 -80.06
CA THR A 6 -13.96 15.48 -79.00
C THR A 6 -13.05 16.38 -78.16
N SER A 7 -13.46 16.68 -76.94
CA SER A 7 -12.60 17.35 -75.95
C SER A 7 -11.35 16.49 -75.68
N PRO A 8 -10.15 17.08 -75.56
CA PRO A 8 -8.95 16.33 -75.25
C PRO A 8 -9.03 15.73 -73.83
N VAL A 9 -8.62 14.47 -73.72
CA VAL A 9 -8.55 13.72 -72.46
C VAL A 9 -7.37 14.25 -71.64
N THR A 10 -7.64 14.88 -70.51
CA THR A 10 -6.61 15.42 -69.62
C THR A 10 -5.90 14.29 -68.86
N PRO A 11 -4.55 14.25 -68.82
CA PRO A 11 -3.78 13.10 -68.32
C PRO A 11 -3.52 13.07 -66.80
N TYR A 12 -4.25 13.80 -65.96
CA TYR A 12 -3.87 13.98 -64.54
C TYR A 12 -4.51 12.97 -63.57
N THR A 13 -4.55 11.68 -63.87
CA THR A 13 -4.73 10.68 -62.80
C THR A 13 -3.36 10.37 -62.19
N VAL A 14 -2.93 11.18 -61.22
CA VAL A 14 -1.77 10.86 -60.38
C VAL A 14 -2.06 9.54 -59.65
N GLY A 15 -1.49 8.45 -60.18
CA GLY A 15 -1.52 7.15 -59.53
C GLY A 15 -0.90 7.28 -58.15
N ARG A 16 -1.73 7.26 -57.11
CA ARG A 16 -1.25 7.19 -55.73
C ARG A 16 -0.44 5.89 -55.61
N LYS A 17 0.84 6.01 -55.25
CA LYS A 17 1.71 4.85 -55.02
C LYS A 17 0.98 3.90 -54.06
N PRO A 18 0.87 2.60 -54.36
CA PRO A 18 0.14 1.69 -53.50
C PRO A 18 0.82 1.70 -52.13
N LEU A 19 0.03 1.92 -51.08
CA LEU A 19 0.50 1.79 -49.72
C LEU A 19 1.13 0.42 -49.59
N ARG A 20 2.44 0.40 -49.34
CA ARG A 20 3.16 -0.85 -49.23
C ARG A 20 2.83 -1.45 -47.88
N LEU A 21 1.74 -2.23 -47.81
CA LEU A 21 1.18 -2.82 -46.59
C LEU A 21 2.25 -3.49 -45.71
N ARG A 22 3.27 -4.11 -46.32
CA ARG A 22 4.44 -4.69 -45.63
C ARG A 22 5.15 -3.74 -44.67
N PHE A 23 5.19 -2.43 -44.97
CA PHE A 23 5.85 -1.42 -44.14
C PHE A 23 4.95 -0.96 -42.98
N LEU A 24 3.65 -1.25 -43.04
CA LEU A 24 2.70 -0.98 -41.95
C LEU A 24 2.59 -2.14 -40.96
N ILE A 25 2.99 -3.36 -41.34
CA ILE A 25 2.94 -4.53 -40.46
C ILE A 25 3.84 -4.33 -39.24
N MET A 26 5.08 -3.88 -39.44
CA MET A 26 6.04 -3.66 -38.35
C MET A 26 5.54 -2.62 -37.31
N PRO A 27 5.15 -1.39 -37.69
CA PRO A 27 4.63 -0.42 -36.72
C PRO A 27 3.32 -0.88 -36.07
N PHE A 28 2.47 -1.63 -36.78
CA PHE A 28 1.25 -2.18 -36.22
C PHE A 28 1.54 -3.24 -35.14
N CYS A 29 2.46 -4.17 -35.39
CA CYS A 29 2.90 -5.14 -34.39
C CYS A 29 3.53 -4.46 -33.17
N LEU A 30 4.32 -3.40 -33.39
CA LEU A 30 4.92 -2.63 -32.31
C LEU A 30 3.87 -1.90 -31.48
N ALA A 31 2.84 -1.33 -32.12
CA ALA A 31 1.72 -0.70 -31.44
C ALA A 31 0.92 -1.70 -30.61
N LEU A 32 0.66 -2.90 -31.14
CA LEU A 32 0.01 -3.99 -30.40
C LEU A 32 0.84 -4.41 -29.18
N LEU A 33 2.13 -4.66 -29.37
CA LEU A 33 3.03 -5.03 -28.27
C LEU A 33 3.08 -3.93 -27.20
N GLY A 34 3.22 -2.66 -27.61
CA GLY A 34 3.19 -1.51 -26.72
C GLY A 34 1.88 -1.43 -25.93
N SER A 35 0.73 -1.60 -26.61
CA SER A 35 -0.58 -1.59 -25.96
C SER A 35 -0.74 -2.71 -24.93
N TYR A 36 -0.24 -3.91 -25.24
CA TYR A 36 -0.28 -5.06 -24.34
C TYR A 36 0.58 -4.82 -23.09
N LEU A 37 1.80 -4.32 -23.28
CA LEU A 37 2.69 -3.95 -22.19
C LEU A 37 2.11 -2.83 -21.32
N THR A 38 1.53 -1.79 -21.93
CA THR A 38 0.88 -0.69 -21.19
C THR A 38 -0.33 -1.20 -20.41
N TYR A 39 -1.17 -2.05 -21.02
CA TYR A 39 -2.30 -2.67 -20.33
C TYR A 39 -1.82 -3.49 -19.13
N HIS A 40 -0.84 -4.37 -19.31
CA HIS A 40 -0.32 -5.19 -18.21
C HIS A 40 0.45 -4.38 -17.15
N ALA A 41 1.09 -3.27 -17.51
CA ALA A 41 1.72 -2.36 -16.56
C ALA A 41 0.69 -1.61 -15.70
N LEU A 42 -0.51 -1.39 -16.22
CA LEU A 42 -1.61 -0.76 -15.47
C LEU A 42 -2.42 -1.77 -14.65
N GLN A 43 -2.71 -2.95 -15.23
CA GLN A 43 -3.58 -3.98 -14.64
C GLN A 43 -2.83 -5.05 -13.81
N GLY A 44 -1.51 -5.10 -13.89
CA GLY A 44 -0.71 -6.10 -13.19
C GLY A 44 -0.79 -5.94 -11.66
N GLU A 45 -0.51 -7.03 -10.94
CA GLU A 45 -0.45 -7.07 -9.47
C GLU A 45 0.53 -6.04 -8.86
N ARG A 46 1.51 -5.58 -9.66
CA ARG A 46 2.48 -4.52 -9.33
C ARG A 46 2.29 -3.26 -10.16
N GLY A 47 1.13 -3.10 -10.79
CA GLY A 47 0.81 -1.96 -11.63
C GLY A 47 0.71 -0.66 -10.82
N TYR A 48 0.70 0.46 -11.51
CA TYR A 48 0.72 1.79 -10.90
C TYR A 48 -0.38 1.98 -9.84
N PHE A 49 -1.58 1.46 -10.10
CA PHE A 49 -2.70 1.53 -9.16
C PHE A 49 -2.52 0.62 -7.94
N ALA A 50 -1.99 -0.59 -8.14
CA ALA A 50 -1.71 -1.53 -7.04
C ALA A 50 -0.61 -1.01 -6.12
N TRP A 51 0.37 -0.28 -6.66
CA TRP A 51 1.42 0.36 -5.87
C TRP A 51 0.89 1.42 -4.91
N GLY A 52 -0.10 2.22 -5.32
CA GLY A 52 -0.76 3.20 -4.45
C GLY A 52 -1.43 2.54 -3.25
N ALA A 53 -2.30 1.56 -3.50
CA ALA A 53 -3.01 0.84 -2.45
C ALA A 53 -2.05 0.04 -1.54
N LEU A 54 -0.98 -0.53 -2.10
CA LEU A 54 0.04 -1.24 -1.32
C LEU A 54 0.86 -0.29 -0.45
N SER A 55 1.15 0.92 -0.93
CA SER A 55 1.89 1.94 -0.17
C SER A 55 1.07 2.47 1.01
N GLU A 56 -0.23 2.68 0.82
CA GLU A 56 -1.15 3.05 1.90
C GLU A 56 -1.23 1.93 2.96
N LYS A 57 -1.44 0.68 2.53
CA LYS A 57 -1.42 -0.47 3.44
C LYS A 57 -0.10 -0.62 4.19
N ARG A 58 1.03 -0.34 3.54
CA ARG A 58 2.35 -0.34 4.18
C ARG A 58 2.41 0.75 5.25
N ALA A 59 2.01 1.97 4.94
CA ALA A 59 2.01 3.08 5.88
C ALA A 59 1.14 2.80 7.11
N ASP A 60 -0.02 2.17 6.94
CA ASP A 60 -0.88 1.80 8.08
C ASP A 60 -0.27 0.69 8.93
N LYS A 61 0.34 -0.32 8.30
CA LYS A 61 1.04 -1.39 9.02
C LYS A 61 2.26 -0.88 9.76
N ASP A 62 2.99 0.09 9.20
CA ASP A 62 4.13 0.72 9.86
C ASP A 62 3.69 1.52 11.10
N LYS A 63 2.55 2.21 11.04
CA LYS A 63 1.97 2.88 12.22
C LYS A 63 1.58 1.89 13.32
N GLU A 64 0.93 0.79 12.94
CA GLU A 64 0.54 -0.27 13.86
C GLU A 64 1.77 -0.91 14.52
N LEU A 65 2.82 -1.17 13.73
CA LEU A 65 4.10 -1.69 14.22
C LEU A 65 4.73 -0.75 15.25
N LEU A 66 4.78 0.55 14.96
CA LEU A 66 5.35 1.55 15.89
C LEU A 66 4.57 1.62 17.20
N ALA A 67 3.23 1.58 17.14
CA ALA A 67 2.39 1.58 18.34
C ALA A 67 2.59 0.32 19.19
N LEU A 68 2.73 -0.84 18.55
CA LEU A 68 3.00 -2.09 19.27
C LEU A 68 4.41 -2.11 19.86
N GLN A 69 5.40 -1.58 19.15
CA GLN A 69 6.77 -1.48 19.63
C GLN A 69 6.88 -0.55 20.85
N SER A 70 6.18 0.59 20.85
CA SER A 70 6.18 1.49 22.01
C SER A 70 5.51 0.85 23.23
N ALA A 71 4.36 0.20 23.04
CA ALA A 71 3.68 -0.53 24.11
C ALA A 71 4.55 -1.68 24.65
N ASN A 72 5.23 -2.42 23.77
CA ASN A 72 6.13 -3.48 24.18
C ASN A 72 7.33 -2.95 24.96
N ALA A 73 7.93 -1.85 24.51
CA ALA A 73 9.05 -1.21 25.21
C ALA A 73 8.65 -0.75 26.63
N GLU A 74 7.45 -0.18 26.78
CA GLU A 74 6.91 0.20 28.09
C GLU A 74 6.70 -1.01 29.00
N LEU A 75 6.13 -2.10 28.47
CA LEU A 75 5.95 -3.35 29.21
C LEU A 75 7.29 -3.95 29.63
N LEU A 76 8.29 -3.96 28.73
CA LEU A 76 9.63 -4.46 29.04
C LEU A 76 10.31 -3.63 30.14
N ALA A 77 10.12 -2.30 30.14
CA ALA A 77 10.63 -1.45 31.22
C ALA A 77 10.01 -1.85 32.57
N ARG A 78 8.69 -2.05 32.62
CA ARG A 78 7.98 -2.49 33.83
C ARG A 78 8.40 -3.89 34.28
N ILE A 79 8.61 -4.81 33.34
CA ILE A 79 9.12 -6.16 33.63
C ILE A 79 10.54 -6.07 34.21
N GLY A 80 11.38 -5.18 33.67
CA GLY A 80 12.73 -4.92 34.19
C GLY A 80 12.74 -4.51 35.65
N LEU A 81 11.77 -3.68 36.08
CA LEU A 81 11.61 -3.29 37.49
C LEU A 81 11.29 -4.49 38.41
N LEU A 82 10.62 -5.52 37.89
CA LEU A 82 10.16 -6.68 38.67
C LEU A 82 11.07 -7.91 38.57
N SER A 83 11.83 -8.06 37.49
CA SER A 83 12.51 -9.32 37.12
C SER A 83 14.02 -9.31 37.36
N GLY A 84 14.59 -8.19 37.78
CA GLY A 84 16.02 -8.06 38.04
C GLY A 84 16.49 -8.83 39.29
N PRO A 85 17.82 -8.96 39.51
CA PRO A 85 18.38 -9.60 40.71
C PRO A 85 17.95 -8.91 42.01
N ASN A 86 17.66 -7.62 41.93
CA ASN A 86 17.09 -6.82 43.00
C ASN A 86 15.90 -6.03 42.42
N PRO A 87 14.66 -6.54 42.52
CA PRO A 87 13.48 -5.84 42.04
C PRO A 87 13.28 -4.53 42.81
N ASP A 88 12.65 -3.54 42.17
CA ASP A 88 12.30 -2.29 42.83
C ASP A 88 11.25 -2.57 43.92
N PRO A 89 11.58 -2.35 45.21
CA PRO A 89 10.70 -2.72 46.32
C PRO A 89 9.41 -1.91 46.35
N ASP A 90 9.43 -0.64 45.95
CA ASP A 90 8.25 0.22 46.00
C ASP A 90 7.27 -0.18 44.90
N TYR A 91 7.77 -0.40 43.67
CA TYR A 91 6.96 -0.86 42.55
C TYR A 91 6.42 -2.29 42.76
N LEU A 92 7.19 -3.15 43.43
CA LEU A 92 6.77 -4.50 43.79
C LEU A 92 5.65 -4.47 44.86
N ASP A 93 5.79 -3.67 45.92
CA ASP A 93 4.78 -3.54 46.97
C ASP A 93 3.46 -3.00 46.41
N GLU A 94 3.51 -1.96 45.56
CA GLU A 94 2.35 -1.45 44.84
C GLU A 94 1.67 -2.57 44.04
N ARG A 95 2.45 -3.34 43.26
CA ARG A 95 1.90 -4.37 42.37
C ARG A 95 1.37 -5.58 43.12
N VAL A 96 1.97 -5.95 44.24
CA VAL A 96 1.52 -7.02 45.14
C VAL A 96 0.18 -6.64 45.80
N ARG A 97 0.02 -5.39 46.22
CA ARG A 97 -1.26 -4.89 46.75
C ARG A 97 -2.34 -4.81 45.68
N ASP A 98 -2.01 -4.26 44.52
CA ASP A 98 -2.95 -4.07 43.39
C ASP A 98 -3.43 -5.40 42.78
N VAL A 99 -2.52 -6.35 42.53
CA VAL A 99 -2.84 -7.60 41.82
C VAL A 99 -3.21 -8.74 42.77
N LEU A 100 -2.49 -8.89 43.88
CA LEU A 100 -2.68 -10.01 44.79
C LEU A 100 -3.58 -9.64 45.99
N GLY A 101 -3.89 -8.36 46.19
CA GLY A 101 -4.65 -7.89 47.34
C GLY A 101 -3.94 -8.16 48.67
N PHE A 102 -2.62 -8.35 48.64
CA PHE A 102 -1.85 -8.73 49.81
C PHE A 102 -1.53 -7.49 50.67
N SER A 103 -1.82 -7.57 51.97
CA SER A 103 -1.49 -6.54 52.96
C SER A 103 -0.67 -7.15 54.09
N ALA A 104 0.27 -6.38 54.66
CA ALA A 104 1.07 -6.85 55.78
C ALA A 104 0.24 -6.95 57.08
N ALA A 105 0.67 -7.81 58.00
CA ALA A 105 0.02 -7.94 59.30
C ALA A 105 0.07 -6.61 60.07
N GLY A 106 -1.10 -6.13 60.50
CA GLY A 106 -1.23 -4.86 61.24
C GLY A 106 -1.55 -3.63 60.38
N GLU A 107 -1.65 -3.77 59.06
CA GLU A 107 -2.13 -2.71 58.18
C GLU A 107 -3.65 -2.55 58.25
N THR A 108 -4.15 -1.31 58.19
CA THR A 108 -5.59 -1.02 58.19
C THR A 108 -6.08 -0.91 56.74
N VAL A 109 -7.00 -1.79 56.36
CA VAL A 109 -7.62 -1.77 55.02
C VAL A 109 -8.89 -0.92 55.05
N ILE A 110 -8.97 0.09 54.20
CA ILE A 110 -10.14 0.94 54.03
C ILE A 110 -10.86 0.53 52.73
N LEU A 111 -12.03 -0.10 52.87
CA LEU A 111 -12.89 -0.43 51.73
C LEU A 111 -13.77 0.77 51.42
N LEU A 112 -13.55 1.38 50.26
CA LEU A 112 -14.41 2.45 49.75
C LEU A 112 -15.67 1.84 49.11
N PRO A 113 -16.86 2.42 49.32
CA PRO A 113 -18.06 1.98 48.63
C PRO A 113 -17.89 2.19 47.11
N SER A 114 -18.31 1.20 46.31
CA SER A 114 -18.39 1.34 44.85
C SER A 114 -19.28 2.53 44.52
N ALA A 115 -18.74 3.51 43.81
CA ALA A 115 -19.55 4.60 43.26
C ALA A 115 -20.34 4.02 42.08
N ASP A 116 -21.63 3.77 42.33
CA ASP A 116 -22.61 3.45 41.29
C ASP A 116 -22.76 4.59 40.27
#